data_AF-A0A2P2E0X8-F1
#
_entry.id   AF-A0A2P2E0X8-F1
#
_cell.length_a   1.000
_cell.length_b   1.000
_cell.length_c   1.000
_cell.angle_alpha   90.00
_cell.angle_beta   90.00
_cell.angle_gamma   90.00
#
_symmetry.space_group_name_H-M   'P 1'
#
loop_
_entity.id
_entity.type
_entity.pdbx_description
1 polymer ?
#
loop_
_entity_poly.entity_id
_entity_poly.type
_entity_poly.pdbx_seq_one_letter_code
_entity_poly.pdbx_strand_id
1 'polypeptide(L)'
;MFGILVSNIPILSAPIYIDSTFQDLAAKCVKALYMFFVTGKFFVLFSFVFGYGFAILLQSIEAKGKDPKRIYLRRLFGLFILGLLHAFFLFEGDILVSYSLLGLMLYYLKDKDHVWKRYILCFWILSFIAYFALGLVSYYGFSDGKELANKLTQDSIVNHLGSLKQNFEQQIIDYGIAFPFILLFNVPTAAMMFLIGLWAGKLQIFADPQKIWEYGKGKKRYLFLVGTITNFGYTLSQFYPDHFFLGVLPSSLLAFGGISYALLYVYGIIYFLFIKKWESSALVRYVSQAGSMSLTNYLSQSLICTFIFDGWGLGYFSYLHPGIVLLLTVPIYGLNLVFSAFWKSRFELGPMEWLLRKWTYA
;
A
#
# COMPACT_ATOMS: atom_id res chain seq x y z
N MET A 1 3.68 -1.97 8.06
CA MET A 1 2.35 -1.78 8.67
C MET A 1 2.06 -0.31 8.96
N PHE A 2 2.83 0.39 9.81
CA PHE A 2 2.59 1.83 10.08
C PHE A 2 2.42 2.66 8.80
N GLY A 3 3.38 2.59 7.87
CA GLY A 3 3.29 3.35 6.62
C GLY A 3 2.09 2.99 5.74
N ILE A 4 1.58 1.75 5.81
CA ILE A 4 0.36 1.35 5.09
C ILE A 4 -0.86 2.03 5.72
N LEU A 5 -0.95 2.07 7.05
CA LEU A 5 -1.99 2.82 7.75
C LEU A 5 -1.94 4.31 7.38
N VAL A 6 -0.76 4.93 7.40
CA VAL A 6 -0.60 6.34 7.02
C VAL A 6 -1.02 6.59 5.57
N SER A 7 -0.76 5.66 4.65
CA SER A 7 -1.21 5.76 3.26
C SER A 7 -2.72 5.58 3.08
N ASN A 8 -3.37 4.78 3.93
CA ASN A 8 -4.76 4.40 3.71
C ASN A 8 -5.74 5.26 4.51
N ILE A 9 -5.33 5.79 5.67
CA ILE A 9 -6.24 6.53 6.55
C ILE A 9 -6.90 7.74 5.88
N PRO A 10 -6.24 8.53 5.00
CA PRO A 10 -6.92 9.65 4.35
C PRO A 10 -8.03 9.18 3.40
N ILE A 11 -7.82 8.04 2.73
CA ILE A 11 -8.80 7.44 1.82
C ILE A 11 -9.99 6.90 2.63
N LEU A 12 -9.74 6.21 3.75
CA LEU A 12 -10.79 5.72 4.65
C LEU A 12 -11.59 6.83 5.34
N SER A 13 -11.07 8.05 5.39
CA SER A 13 -11.67 9.16 6.13
C SER A 13 -12.53 10.10 5.27
N ALA A 14 -12.49 9.97 3.94
CA ALA A 14 -13.08 10.93 3.03
C ALA A 14 -13.40 10.31 1.65
N PRO A 15 -14.36 10.87 0.88
CA PRO A 15 -14.72 10.35 -0.44
C PRO A 15 -13.56 10.31 -1.43
N ILE A 16 -13.56 9.31 -2.32
CA ILE A 16 -12.54 9.12 -3.37
C ILE A 16 -12.56 10.15 -4.51
N TYR A 17 -13.58 11.01 -4.58
CA TYR A 17 -13.87 11.88 -5.73
C TYR A 17 -13.22 13.26 -5.58
N ILE A 18 -13.94 14.24 -5.01
CA ILE A 18 -13.48 15.61 -4.77
C ILE A 18 -13.81 15.97 -3.33
N ASP A 19 -12.84 15.84 -2.44
CA ASP A 19 -12.97 16.43 -1.11
C ASP A 19 -12.44 17.87 -1.14
N SER A 20 -13.38 18.82 -1.05
CA SER A 20 -13.10 20.26 -0.94
C SER A 20 -13.39 20.83 0.44
N THR A 21 -13.66 19.97 1.43
CA THR A 21 -14.09 20.37 2.78
C THR A 21 -13.03 21.21 3.50
N PHE A 22 -11.75 20.89 3.30
CA PHE A 22 -10.63 21.61 3.91
C PHE A 22 -9.69 22.20 2.84
N GLN A 23 -9.67 23.53 2.72
CA GLN A 23 -8.90 24.27 1.70
C GLN A 23 -7.96 25.33 2.27
N ASP A 24 -7.86 25.41 3.60
CA ASP A 24 -6.94 26.30 4.28
C ASP A 24 -5.47 25.93 4.02
N LEU A 25 -4.57 26.83 4.37
CA LEU A 25 -3.14 26.65 4.13
C LEU A 25 -2.58 25.42 4.85
N ALA A 26 -3.04 25.12 6.07
CA ALA A 26 -2.55 23.98 6.84
C ALA A 26 -2.97 22.66 6.17
N ALA A 27 -4.24 22.54 5.73
CA ALA A 27 -4.70 21.39 4.95
C ALA A 27 -3.89 21.18 3.68
N LYS A 28 -3.58 22.25 2.94
CA LYS A 28 -2.72 22.19 1.73
C LYS A 28 -1.29 21.76 2.04
N CYS A 29 -0.68 22.28 3.11
CA CYS A 29 0.63 21.85 3.56
C CYS A 29 0.65 20.37 3.96
N VAL A 30 -0.37 19.92 4.69
CA VAL A 30 -0.52 18.50 5.07
C VAL A 30 -0.64 17.63 3.82
N LYS A 31 -1.48 18.00 2.85
CA LYS A 31 -1.62 17.30 1.56
C LYS A 31 -0.28 17.24 0.82
N ALA A 32 0.47 18.34 0.75
CA ALA A 32 1.76 18.38 0.06
C ALA A 32 2.78 17.44 0.72
N LEU A 33 2.90 17.47 2.06
CA LEU A 33 3.79 16.59 2.81
C LEU A 33 3.40 15.12 2.65
N TYR A 34 2.10 14.83 2.70
CA TYR A 34 1.56 13.49 2.47
C TYR A 34 1.91 12.97 1.08
N MET A 35 1.65 13.74 0.02
CA MET A 35 1.97 13.35 -1.36
C MET A 35 3.47 13.11 -1.56
N PHE A 36 4.28 13.99 -0.97
CA PHE A 36 5.73 13.94 -1.11
C PHE A 36 6.37 12.76 -0.36
N PHE A 37 5.96 12.49 0.88
CA PHE A 37 6.59 11.50 1.76
C PHE A 37 5.84 10.16 1.89
N VAL A 38 4.58 10.07 1.50
CA VAL A 38 3.76 8.88 1.78
C VAL A 38 3.22 8.23 0.51
N THR A 39 2.59 9.01 -0.38
CA THR A 39 1.82 8.48 -1.52
C THR A 39 2.66 7.60 -2.44
N GLY A 40 2.25 6.34 -2.63
CA GLY A 40 2.89 5.37 -3.53
C GLY A 40 4.17 4.70 -2.98
N LYS A 41 4.75 5.14 -1.85
CA LYS A 41 6.00 4.55 -1.32
C LYS A 41 5.75 3.26 -0.54
N PHE A 42 4.79 3.28 0.39
CA PHE A 42 4.57 2.15 1.28
C PHE A 42 3.90 0.96 0.58
N PHE A 43 3.01 1.23 -0.39
CA PHE A 43 2.47 0.20 -1.28
C PHE A 43 3.56 -0.50 -2.10
N VAL A 44 4.53 0.26 -2.64
CA VAL A 44 5.69 -0.28 -3.36
C VAL A 44 6.53 -1.19 -2.46
N LEU A 45 6.79 -0.77 -1.21
CA LEU A 45 7.50 -1.59 -0.23
C LEU A 45 6.76 -2.87 0.12
N PHE A 46 5.46 -2.77 0.37
CA PHE A 46 4.65 -3.94 0.68
C PHE A 46 4.56 -4.91 -0.50
N SER A 47 4.53 -4.38 -1.73
CA SER A 47 4.57 -5.18 -2.94
C SER A 47 5.88 -5.97 -3.06
N PHE A 48 7.00 -5.30 -2.82
CA PHE A 48 8.31 -5.93 -2.80
C PHE A 48 8.41 -7.03 -1.74
N VAL A 49 7.94 -6.75 -0.52
CA VAL A 49 7.95 -7.73 0.58
C VAL A 49 7.09 -8.96 0.25
N PHE A 50 5.95 -8.79 -0.44
CA PHE A 50 5.15 -9.91 -0.89
C PHE A 50 5.93 -10.81 -1.87
N GLY A 51 6.59 -10.22 -2.88
CA GLY A 51 7.43 -10.96 -3.82
C GLY A 51 8.61 -11.66 -3.15
N TYR A 52 9.27 -11.01 -2.19
CA TYR A 52 10.33 -11.60 -1.39
C TYR A 52 9.81 -12.78 -0.56
N GLY A 53 8.71 -12.58 0.17
CA GLY A 53 8.08 -13.61 0.99
C GLY A 53 7.60 -14.82 0.18
N PHE A 54 7.18 -14.60 -1.08
CA PHE A 54 6.86 -15.68 -2.01
C PHE A 54 8.06 -16.60 -2.27
N ALA A 55 9.23 -16.05 -2.57
CA ALA A 55 10.45 -16.84 -2.81
C ALA A 55 10.83 -17.67 -1.58
N ILE A 56 10.81 -17.04 -0.39
CA ILE A 56 11.12 -17.71 0.89
C ILE A 56 10.11 -18.83 1.19
N LEU A 57 8.83 -18.58 0.94
CA LEU A 57 7.76 -19.55 1.17
C LEU A 57 7.96 -20.79 0.29
N LEU A 58 8.24 -20.62 -1.00
CA LEU A 58 8.48 -21.74 -1.91
C LEU A 58 9.67 -22.58 -1.47
N GLN A 59 10.81 -21.94 -1.19
CA GLN A 59 12.01 -22.63 -0.69
C GLN A 59 11.71 -23.41 0.60
N SER A 60 10.91 -22.84 1.51
CA SER A 60 10.53 -23.51 2.76
C SER A 60 9.61 -24.71 2.54
N ILE A 61 8.71 -24.67 1.56
CA ILE A 61 7.80 -25.76 1.22
C ILE A 61 8.58 -26.91 0.55
N GLU A 62 9.44 -26.57 -0.42
CA GLU A 62 10.29 -27.52 -1.14
C GLU A 62 11.27 -28.23 -0.20
N ALA A 63 11.91 -27.49 0.71
CA ALA A 63 12.80 -28.07 1.73
C ALA A 63 12.08 -29.07 2.66
N LYS A 64 10.75 -28.99 2.77
CA LYS A 64 9.92 -29.93 3.57
C LYS A 64 9.35 -31.06 2.72
N GLY A 65 9.75 -31.20 1.45
CA GLY A 65 9.27 -32.25 0.53
C GLY A 65 7.77 -32.16 0.22
N LYS A 66 7.15 -30.98 0.35
CA LYS A 66 5.72 -30.78 0.08
C LYS A 66 5.50 -30.15 -1.30
N ASP A 67 4.31 -30.30 -1.87
CA ASP A 67 3.95 -29.69 -3.16
C ASP A 67 3.82 -28.15 -3.06
N PRO A 68 4.77 -27.37 -3.62
CA PRO A 68 4.73 -25.92 -3.59
C PRO A 68 3.54 -25.34 -4.35
N LYS A 69 3.12 -25.98 -5.45
CA LYS A 69 2.02 -25.50 -6.30
C LYS A 69 0.73 -25.47 -5.52
N ARG A 70 0.33 -26.61 -4.97
CA ARG A 70 -0.94 -26.76 -4.26
C ARG A 70 -1.04 -25.81 -3.07
N ILE A 71 -0.01 -25.78 -2.24
CA ILE A 71 0.01 -24.95 -1.02
C ILE A 71 -0.07 -23.47 -1.40
N TYR A 72 0.74 -23.03 -2.36
CA TYR A 72 0.76 -21.62 -2.76
C TYR A 72 -0.56 -21.18 -3.40
N LEU A 73 -1.13 -21.98 -4.31
CA LEU A 73 -2.41 -21.65 -4.95
C LEU A 73 -3.57 -21.60 -3.95
N ARG A 74 -3.62 -22.52 -2.98
CA ARG A 74 -4.62 -22.45 -1.89
C ARG A 74 -4.48 -21.19 -1.05
N ARG A 75 -3.24 -20.79 -0.74
CA ARG A 75 -2.97 -19.54 -0.03
C ARG A 75 -3.46 -18.33 -0.83
N LEU A 76 -3.17 -18.26 -2.13
CA LEU A 76 -3.64 -17.17 -2.98
C LEU A 76 -5.17 -17.12 -3.05
N PHE A 77 -5.82 -18.28 -3.16
CA PHE A 77 -7.28 -18.33 -3.12
C PHE A 77 -7.84 -17.84 -1.78
N GLY A 78 -7.23 -18.23 -0.65
CA GLY A 78 -7.62 -17.69 0.66
C GLY A 78 -7.45 -16.18 0.76
N LEU A 79 -6.35 -15.63 0.22
CA LEU A 79 -6.13 -14.19 0.14
C LEU A 79 -7.13 -13.49 -0.79
N PHE A 80 -7.52 -14.12 -1.90
CA PHE A 80 -8.53 -13.59 -2.81
C PHE A 80 -9.90 -13.46 -2.11
N ILE A 81 -10.34 -14.49 -1.40
CA ILE A 81 -11.60 -14.45 -0.64
C ILE A 81 -11.54 -13.41 0.48
N LEU A 82 -10.46 -13.36 1.25
CA LEU A 82 -10.27 -12.33 2.28
C LEU A 82 -10.23 -10.92 1.67
N GLY A 83 -9.62 -10.77 0.51
CA GLY A 83 -9.58 -9.51 -0.24
C GLY A 83 -10.95 -9.07 -0.72
N LEU A 84 -11.77 -9.97 -1.26
CA LEU A 84 -13.15 -9.65 -1.65
C LEU A 84 -13.99 -9.20 -0.46
N LEU A 85 -13.89 -9.91 0.67
CA LEU A 85 -14.57 -9.50 1.90
C LEU A 85 -14.07 -8.13 2.37
N HIS A 86 -12.75 -7.92 2.38
CA HIS A 86 -12.18 -6.65 2.79
C HIS A 86 -12.58 -5.50 1.85
N ALA A 87 -12.58 -5.71 0.54
CA ALA A 87 -12.97 -4.75 -0.48
C ALA A 87 -14.43 -4.31 -0.36
N PHE A 88 -15.34 -5.27 -0.14
CA PHE A 88 -16.78 -4.99 -0.11
C PHE A 88 -17.29 -4.50 1.24
N PHE A 89 -16.59 -4.79 2.34
CA PHE A 89 -17.07 -4.44 3.68
C PHE A 89 -16.24 -3.36 4.38
N LEU A 90 -15.00 -3.11 3.98
CA LEU A 90 -14.08 -2.32 4.81
C LEU A 90 -13.28 -1.27 4.06
N PHE A 91 -12.76 -1.56 2.87
CA PHE A 91 -11.85 -0.64 2.20
C PHE A 91 -11.79 -0.82 0.68
N GLU A 92 -12.11 0.25 -0.03
CA GLU A 92 -12.15 0.32 -1.48
C GLU A 92 -10.75 0.28 -2.11
N GLY A 93 -9.71 0.59 -1.32
CA GLY A 93 -8.31 0.47 -1.71
C GLY A 93 -7.67 -0.89 -1.41
N ASP A 94 -8.45 -1.98 -1.31
CA ASP A 94 -7.92 -3.33 -1.03
C ASP A 94 -6.81 -3.73 -2.02
N ILE A 95 -5.75 -4.30 -1.46
CA ILE A 95 -4.62 -4.81 -2.24
C ILE A 95 -4.59 -6.34 -2.30
N LEU A 96 -5.33 -7.03 -1.43
CA LEU A 96 -5.29 -8.49 -1.30
C LEU A 96 -5.83 -9.17 -2.56
N VAL A 97 -6.91 -8.64 -3.16
CA VAL A 97 -7.43 -9.11 -4.45
C VAL A 97 -6.34 -9.00 -5.51
N SER A 98 -5.78 -7.81 -5.73
CA SER A 98 -4.73 -7.60 -6.74
C SER A 98 -3.49 -8.45 -6.48
N TYR A 99 -3.09 -8.63 -5.22
CA TYR A 99 -1.92 -9.40 -4.82
C TYR A 99 -2.12 -10.89 -5.02
N SER A 100 -3.34 -11.39 -4.81
CA SER A 100 -3.69 -12.78 -5.10
C SER A 100 -3.53 -13.10 -6.59
N LEU A 101 -3.97 -12.20 -7.45
CA LEU A 101 -3.85 -12.31 -8.92
C LEU A 101 -2.39 -12.18 -9.39
N LEU A 102 -1.68 -11.16 -8.89
CA LEU A 102 -0.24 -11.00 -9.18
C LEU A 102 0.60 -12.16 -8.61
N GLY A 103 0.14 -12.80 -7.54
CA GLY A 103 0.74 -14.00 -7.01
C GLY A 103 0.72 -15.16 -8.01
N LEU A 104 -0.35 -15.30 -8.81
CA LEU A 104 -0.42 -16.30 -9.89
C LEU A 104 0.62 -16.00 -10.98
N MET A 105 0.76 -14.73 -11.35
CA MET A 105 1.79 -14.27 -12.28
C MET A 105 3.20 -14.61 -11.74
N LEU A 106 3.47 -14.34 -10.46
CA LEU A 106 4.75 -14.70 -9.84
C LEU A 106 5.02 -16.20 -9.93
N TYR A 107 4.01 -17.03 -9.64
CA TYR A 107 4.17 -18.49 -9.73
C TYR A 107 4.52 -18.96 -11.15
N TYR A 108 3.93 -18.34 -12.16
CA TYR A 108 4.23 -18.63 -13.56
C TYR A 108 5.64 -18.17 -13.99
N LEU A 109 6.11 -17.04 -13.46
CA LEU A 109 7.41 -16.45 -13.80
C LEU A 109 8.57 -16.94 -12.93
N LYS A 110 8.30 -17.68 -11.85
CA LYS A 110 9.30 -18.04 -10.84
C LYS A 110 10.53 -18.77 -11.40
N ASP A 111 10.38 -19.54 -12.47
CA ASP A 111 11.47 -20.36 -13.05
C ASP A 111 12.10 -19.69 -14.29
N LYS A 112 11.69 -18.46 -14.64
CA LYS A 112 12.07 -17.80 -15.89
C LYS A 112 13.11 -16.69 -15.69
N ASP A 113 14.28 -17.05 -15.17
CA ASP A 113 15.35 -16.12 -14.79
C ASP A 113 16.01 -15.36 -15.96
N HIS A 114 15.72 -15.72 -17.21
CA HIS A 114 16.23 -15.01 -18.38
C HIS A 114 15.32 -13.84 -18.85
N VAL A 115 14.06 -13.78 -18.38
CA VAL A 115 13.07 -12.77 -18.85
C VAL A 115 12.66 -11.74 -17.80
N TRP A 116 13.00 -11.92 -16.52
CA TRP A 116 12.52 -11.02 -15.45
C TRP A 116 12.89 -9.55 -15.67
N LYS A 117 14.10 -9.24 -16.17
CA LYS A 117 14.51 -7.86 -16.50
C LYS A 117 13.59 -7.23 -17.54
N ARG A 118 13.19 -8.00 -18.57
CA ARG A 118 12.26 -7.55 -19.60
C ARG A 118 10.89 -7.27 -18.99
N TYR A 119 10.34 -8.17 -18.17
CA TYR A 119 9.04 -7.95 -17.54
C TYR A 119 9.05 -6.78 -16.55
N ILE A 120 10.12 -6.61 -15.76
CA ILE A 120 10.30 -5.43 -14.90
C ILE A 120 10.25 -4.15 -15.73
N LEU A 121 11.03 -4.09 -16.82
CA LEU A 121 11.03 -2.92 -17.70
C LEU A 121 9.65 -2.66 -18.31
N CYS A 122 8.97 -3.71 -18.80
CA CYS A 122 7.62 -3.60 -19.34
C CYS A 122 6.62 -3.06 -18.31
N PHE A 123 6.61 -3.60 -17.10
CA PHE A 123 5.70 -3.13 -16.04
C PHE A 123 6.05 -1.73 -15.54
N TRP A 124 7.33 -1.35 -15.57
CA TRP A 124 7.75 0.01 -15.24
C TRP A 124 7.29 1.03 -16.30
N ILE A 125 7.46 0.71 -17.58
CA ILE A 125 6.93 1.53 -18.69
C ILE A 125 5.41 1.61 -18.60
N LEU A 126 4.73 0.49 -18.32
CA LEU A 126 3.28 0.47 -18.15
C LEU A 126 2.84 1.34 -16.96
N SER A 127 3.55 1.29 -15.83
CA SER A 127 3.33 2.16 -14.67
C SER A 127 3.49 3.64 -15.04
N PHE A 128 4.55 3.99 -15.78
CA PHE A 128 4.76 5.35 -16.26
C PHE A 128 3.63 5.85 -17.17
N ILE A 129 3.24 5.05 -18.17
CA ILE A 129 2.13 5.36 -19.08
C ILE A 129 0.82 5.48 -18.30
N ALA A 130 0.59 4.60 -17.33
CA ALA A 130 -0.59 4.65 -16.50
C ALA A 130 -0.64 5.97 -15.70
N TYR A 131 0.40 6.33 -14.96
CA TYR A 131 0.38 7.60 -14.21
C TYR A 131 0.31 8.85 -15.10
N PHE A 132 0.86 8.78 -16.33
CA PHE A 132 0.65 9.82 -17.33
C PHE A 132 -0.82 9.90 -17.77
N ALA A 133 -1.45 8.76 -18.05
CA ALA A 133 -2.87 8.67 -18.38
C ALA A 133 -3.77 9.15 -17.22
N LEU A 134 -3.40 8.85 -15.96
CA LEU A 134 -4.08 9.41 -14.80
C LEU A 134 -4.01 10.93 -14.79
N GLY A 135 -2.84 11.50 -15.11
CA GLY A 135 -2.69 12.94 -15.30
C GLY A 135 -3.63 13.49 -16.37
N LEU A 136 -3.77 12.82 -17.50
CA LEU A 136 -4.71 13.21 -18.57
C LEU A 136 -6.17 13.13 -18.11
N VAL A 137 -6.55 12.06 -17.40
CA VAL A 137 -7.90 11.90 -16.83
C VAL A 137 -8.19 13.04 -15.87
N SER A 138 -7.25 13.38 -14.99
CA SER A 138 -7.41 14.53 -14.09
C SER A 138 -7.55 15.86 -14.85
N TYR A 139 -6.75 16.08 -15.91
CA TYR A 139 -6.77 17.31 -16.70
C TYR A 139 -8.09 17.52 -17.44
N TYR A 140 -8.57 16.50 -18.17
CA TYR A 140 -9.84 16.60 -18.90
C TYR A 140 -11.06 16.46 -17.98
N GLY A 141 -10.96 15.66 -16.93
CA GLY A 141 -12.04 15.45 -15.96
C GLY A 141 -12.30 16.66 -15.06
N PHE A 142 -11.31 17.55 -14.89
CA PHE A 142 -11.43 18.72 -14.01
C PHE A 142 -12.47 19.75 -14.50
N SER A 143 -12.65 19.93 -15.81
CA SER A 143 -13.63 20.87 -16.37
C SER A 143 -15.01 20.24 -16.56
N ASP A 144 -15.06 19.04 -17.15
CA ASP A 144 -16.32 18.47 -17.66
C ASP A 144 -17.00 17.53 -16.64
N GLY A 145 -16.25 17.01 -15.67
CA GLY A 145 -16.72 16.03 -14.70
C GLY A 145 -17.05 16.59 -13.32
N LYS A 146 -16.87 17.90 -13.08
CA LYS A 146 -16.93 18.50 -11.74
C LYS A 146 -18.30 18.40 -11.08
N GLU A 147 -19.38 18.59 -11.85
CA GLU A 147 -20.75 18.47 -11.31
C GLU A 147 -21.06 17.04 -10.87
N LEU A 148 -20.76 16.06 -11.72
CA LEU A 148 -20.91 14.64 -11.39
C LEU A 148 -20.06 14.26 -10.18
N ALA A 149 -18.80 14.68 -10.14
CA ALA A 149 -17.90 14.38 -9.03
C ALA A 149 -18.36 15.02 -7.71
N ASN A 150 -18.90 16.25 -7.73
CA ASN A 150 -19.50 16.87 -6.56
C ASN A 150 -20.72 16.08 -6.07
N LYS A 151 -21.58 15.63 -6.98
CA LYS A 151 -22.75 14.79 -6.64
C LYS A 151 -22.31 13.47 -5.98
N LEU A 152 -21.38 12.75 -6.61
CA LEU A 152 -20.84 11.50 -6.07
C LEU A 152 -20.18 11.70 -4.70
N THR A 153 -19.49 12.83 -4.50
CA THR A 153 -18.91 13.19 -3.20
C THR A 153 -19.99 13.34 -2.14
N GLN A 154 -21.06 14.09 -2.42
CA GLN A 154 -22.15 14.30 -1.46
C GLN A 154 -22.91 13.00 -1.16
N ASP A 155 -23.22 12.21 -2.19
CA ASP A 155 -23.86 10.91 -2.04
C ASP A 155 -22.99 9.96 -1.18
N SER A 156 -21.68 9.93 -1.42
CA SER A 156 -20.72 9.14 -0.62
C SER A 156 -20.70 9.58 0.85
N ILE A 157 -20.61 10.88 1.14
CA ILE A 157 -20.65 11.40 2.52
C ILE A 157 -21.94 10.97 3.22
N VAL A 158 -23.10 11.21 2.60
CA VAL A 158 -24.40 10.90 3.19
C VAL A 158 -24.56 9.40 3.44
N ASN A 159 -24.15 8.56 2.49
CA ASN A 159 -24.33 7.11 2.60
C ASN A 159 -23.33 6.48 3.58
N HIS A 160 -22.08 6.94 3.64
CA HIS A 160 -21.10 6.48 4.63
C HIS A 160 -21.53 6.79 6.07
N LEU A 161 -22.16 7.95 6.28
CA LEU A 161 -22.73 8.38 7.56
C LEU A 161 -24.13 7.83 7.83
N GLY A 162 -24.73 7.15 6.85
CA GLY A 162 -26.06 6.59 6.93
C GLY A 162 -26.14 5.29 7.73
N SER A 163 -27.21 4.53 7.49
CA SER A 163 -27.38 3.20 8.06
C SER A 163 -26.29 2.23 7.59
N LEU A 164 -26.05 1.14 8.33
CA LEU A 164 -25.09 0.09 7.96
C LEU A 164 -25.33 -0.44 6.53
N LYS A 165 -26.60 -0.53 6.11
CA LYS A 165 -26.95 -0.95 4.75
C LYS A 165 -26.50 0.08 3.70
N GLN A 166 -26.77 1.37 3.92
CA GLN A 166 -26.37 2.44 3.00
C GLN A 166 -24.84 2.53 2.89
N ASN A 167 -24.14 2.41 4.02
CA ASN A 167 -22.69 2.38 4.05
C ASN A 167 -22.14 1.21 3.22
N PHE A 168 -22.70 0.00 3.38
CA PHE A 168 -22.30 -1.17 2.60
C PHE A 168 -22.58 -1.01 1.10
N GLU A 169 -23.75 -0.47 0.73
CA GLU A 169 -24.08 -0.21 -0.68
C GLU A 169 -23.12 0.82 -1.30
N GLN A 170 -22.77 1.87 -0.55
CA GLN A 170 -21.79 2.87 -0.97
C GLN A 170 -20.39 2.28 -1.13
N GLN A 171 -19.96 1.42 -0.20
CA GLN A 171 -18.68 0.74 -0.25
C GLN A 171 -18.50 -0.08 -1.54
N ILE A 172 -19.58 -0.74 -2.01
CA ILE A 172 -19.56 -1.48 -3.28
C ILE A 172 -19.39 -0.53 -4.48
N ILE A 173 -20.07 0.62 -4.45
CA ILE A 173 -19.98 1.63 -5.50
C ILE A 173 -18.55 2.20 -5.55
N ASP A 174 -18.02 2.60 -4.40
CA ASP A 174 -16.69 3.20 -4.29
C ASP A 174 -15.60 2.21 -4.69
N TYR A 175 -15.72 0.93 -4.31
CA TYR A 175 -14.83 -0.13 -4.82
C TYR A 175 -14.96 -0.33 -6.33
N GLY A 176 -16.18 -0.32 -6.88
CA GLY A 176 -16.40 -0.43 -8.33
C GLY A 176 -15.72 0.68 -9.12
N ILE A 177 -15.68 1.89 -8.56
CA ILE A 177 -15.04 3.06 -9.16
C ILE A 177 -13.52 3.02 -8.94
N ALA A 178 -13.04 2.61 -7.77
CA ALA A 178 -11.63 2.49 -7.47
C ALA A 178 -10.95 1.34 -8.24
N PHE A 179 -11.68 0.25 -8.54
CA PHE A 179 -11.11 -0.98 -9.09
C PHE A 179 -10.36 -0.77 -10.43
N PRO A 180 -10.90 -0.07 -11.45
CA PRO A 180 -10.15 0.26 -12.65
C PRO A 180 -8.86 1.05 -12.36
N PHE A 181 -8.89 1.97 -11.39
CA PHE A 181 -7.70 2.75 -11.02
C PHE A 181 -6.65 1.87 -10.33
N ILE A 182 -7.07 0.98 -9.44
CA ILE A 182 -6.16 0.00 -8.81
C ILE A 182 -5.55 -0.90 -9.90
N LEU A 183 -6.37 -1.41 -10.82
CA LEU A 183 -5.92 -2.30 -11.89
C LEU A 183 -4.96 -1.60 -12.87
N LEU A 184 -5.20 -0.34 -13.22
CA LEU A 184 -4.39 0.35 -14.21
C LEU A 184 -3.14 1.02 -13.61
N PHE A 185 -3.24 1.60 -12.42
CA PHE A 185 -2.16 2.43 -11.84
C PHE A 185 -1.34 1.68 -10.78
N ASN A 186 -1.98 0.84 -9.95
CA ASN A 186 -1.29 0.13 -8.87
C ASN A 186 -0.70 -1.21 -9.33
N VAL A 187 -1.44 -2.00 -10.12
CA VAL A 187 -1.03 -3.37 -10.51
C VAL A 187 0.27 -3.39 -11.30
N PRO A 188 0.54 -2.52 -12.31
CA PRO A 188 1.84 -2.54 -13.00
C PRO A 188 3.01 -2.27 -12.05
N THR A 189 2.84 -1.28 -11.17
CA THR A 189 3.84 -0.91 -10.16
C THR A 189 4.08 -2.08 -9.19
N ALA A 190 3.02 -2.72 -8.69
CA ALA A 190 3.14 -3.90 -7.83
C ALA A 190 3.76 -5.09 -8.55
N ALA A 191 3.37 -5.38 -9.79
CA ALA A 191 3.90 -6.49 -10.59
C ALA A 191 5.42 -6.38 -10.75
N MET A 192 5.90 -5.18 -11.08
CA MET A 192 7.34 -4.87 -11.13
C MET A 192 8.01 -5.13 -9.79
N MET A 193 7.47 -4.59 -8.69
CA MET A 193 8.07 -4.75 -7.36
C MET A 193 7.99 -6.19 -6.82
N PHE A 194 6.95 -6.94 -7.18
CA PHE A 194 6.81 -8.36 -6.92
C PHE A 194 7.94 -9.15 -7.56
N LEU A 195 8.27 -8.86 -8.83
CA LEU A 195 9.38 -9.51 -9.54
C LEU A 195 10.74 -9.14 -8.94
N ILE A 196 10.95 -7.86 -8.59
CA ILE A 196 12.16 -7.41 -7.89
C ILE A 196 12.27 -8.13 -6.53
N GLY A 197 11.16 -8.27 -5.81
CA GLY A 197 11.06 -9.00 -4.54
C GLY A 197 11.39 -10.48 -4.68
N LEU A 198 10.82 -11.16 -5.68
CA LEU A 198 11.11 -12.56 -5.99
C LEU A 198 12.60 -12.77 -6.27
N TRP A 199 13.19 -11.93 -7.12
CA TRP A 199 14.62 -11.97 -7.42
C TRP A 199 15.48 -11.74 -6.17
N ALA A 200 15.13 -10.74 -5.36
CA ALA A 200 15.78 -10.45 -4.09
C ALA A 200 15.68 -11.62 -3.08
N GLY A 201 14.56 -12.33 -3.07
CA GLY A 201 14.31 -13.49 -2.22
C GLY A 201 15.11 -14.71 -2.65
N LYS A 202 15.22 -14.96 -3.96
CA LYS A 202 16.12 -16.00 -4.49
C LYS A 202 17.58 -15.77 -4.11
N LEU A 203 18.02 -14.51 -4.16
CA LEU A 203 19.38 -14.13 -3.77
C LEU A 203 19.59 -13.99 -2.27
N GLN A 204 18.52 -14.13 -1.46
CA GLN A 204 18.57 -13.97 -0.01
C GLN A 204 19.23 -12.64 0.41
N ILE A 205 18.92 -11.52 -0.27
CA ILE A 205 19.69 -10.27 -0.09
C ILE A 205 19.71 -9.76 1.36
N PHE A 206 18.65 -10.04 2.13
CA PHE A 206 18.55 -9.62 3.54
C PHE A 206 19.22 -10.59 4.52
N ALA A 207 19.77 -11.72 4.05
CA ALA A 207 20.57 -12.61 4.89
C ALA A 207 21.89 -11.95 5.32
N ASP A 208 22.39 -10.99 4.52
CA ASP A 208 23.56 -10.18 4.84
C ASP A 208 23.25 -8.68 4.66
N PRO A 209 22.66 -8.04 5.70
CA PRO A 209 22.29 -6.62 5.67
C PRO A 209 23.49 -5.68 5.46
N GLN A 210 24.71 -6.11 5.80
CA GLN A 210 25.91 -5.29 5.63
C GLN A 210 26.20 -5.05 4.15
N LYS A 211 26.02 -6.05 3.29
CA LYS A 211 26.15 -5.88 1.83
C LYS A 211 25.15 -4.89 1.25
N ILE A 212 23.91 -4.88 1.75
CA ILE A 212 22.90 -3.91 1.32
C ILE A 212 23.34 -2.48 1.69
N TRP A 213 23.87 -2.31 2.90
CA TRP A 213 24.40 -1.04 3.34
C TRP A 213 25.56 -0.55 2.47
N GLU A 214 26.56 -1.41 2.23
CA GLU A 214 27.75 -1.08 1.43
C GLU A 214 27.37 -0.68 0.01
N TYR A 215 26.47 -1.44 -0.62
CA TYR A 215 25.96 -1.12 -1.95
C TYR A 215 25.13 0.17 -1.98
N GLY A 216 24.29 0.38 -0.96
CA GLY A 216 23.43 1.56 -0.84
C GLY A 216 24.20 2.85 -0.55
N LYS A 217 25.36 2.78 0.11
CA LYS A 217 26.16 3.94 0.52
C LYS A 217 26.55 4.85 -0.64
N GLY A 218 26.92 4.27 -1.78
CA GLY A 218 27.25 5.03 -3.00
C GLY A 218 26.04 5.59 -3.73
N LYS A 219 24.86 4.97 -3.57
CA LYS A 219 23.65 5.27 -4.34
C LYS A 219 22.65 6.17 -3.63
N LYS A 220 22.75 6.32 -2.31
CA LYS A 220 21.78 7.10 -1.50
C LYS A 220 21.62 8.56 -1.96
N ARG A 221 22.70 9.20 -2.43
CA ARG A 221 22.65 10.59 -2.93
C ARG A 221 21.83 10.67 -4.21
N TYR A 222 22.02 9.73 -5.13
CA TYR A 222 21.26 9.64 -6.36
C TYR A 222 19.78 9.32 -6.09
N LEU A 223 19.49 8.34 -5.24
CA LEU A 223 18.13 8.00 -4.81
C LEU A 223 17.43 9.20 -4.16
N PHE A 224 18.15 9.97 -3.34
CA PHE A 224 17.63 11.19 -2.71
C PHE A 224 17.34 12.29 -3.73
N LEU A 225 18.27 12.57 -4.66
CA LEU A 225 18.08 13.63 -5.67
C LEU A 225 16.95 13.27 -6.63
N VAL A 226 16.98 12.07 -7.22
CA VAL A 226 15.93 11.60 -8.12
C VAL A 226 14.59 11.54 -7.38
N GLY A 227 14.58 10.97 -6.18
CA GLY A 227 13.38 10.89 -5.35
C GLY A 227 12.82 12.26 -5.01
N THR A 228 13.65 13.22 -4.60
CA THR A 228 13.22 14.58 -4.27
C THR A 228 12.60 15.27 -5.48
N ILE A 229 13.28 15.26 -6.62
CA ILE A 229 12.81 15.94 -7.84
C ILE A 229 11.50 15.33 -8.33
N THR A 230 11.44 14.00 -8.42
CA THR A 230 10.27 13.30 -8.96
C THR A 230 9.06 13.35 -8.02
N ASN A 231 9.26 13.25 -6.70
CA ASN A 231 8.18 13.42 -5.72
C ASN A 231 7.72 14.87 -5.60
N PHE A 232 8.63 15.84 -5.75
CA PHE A 232 8.25 17.25 -5.83
C PHE A 232 7.38 17.51 -7.06
N GLY A 233 7.80 17.01 -8.23
CA GLY A 233 7.02 17.10 -9.47
C GLY A 233 5.64 16.46 -9.33
N TYR A 234 5.55 15.24 -8.80
CA TYR A 234 4.26 14.60 -8.53
C TYR A 234 3.40 15.39 -7.53
N THR A 235 4.01 15.91 -6.46
CA THR A 235 3.26 16.72 -5.47
C THR A 235 2.72 17.98 -6.13
N LEU A 236 3.53 18.65 -6.94
CA LEU A 236 3.13 19.84 -7.69
C LEU A 236 1.94 19.54 -8.62
N SER A 237 1.91 18.38 -9.27
CA SER A 237 0.77 18.04 -10.14
C SER A 237 -0.56 17.93 -9.42
N GLN A 238 -0.56 17.57 -8.14
CA GLN A 238 -1.78 17.48 -7.35
C GLN A 238 -2.37 18.85 -6.97
N PHE A 239 -1.63 19.94 -7.19
CA PHE A 239 -2.08 21.32 -6.97
C PHE A 239 -2.44 22.06 -8.26
N TYR A 240 -2.03 21.53 -9.42
CA TYR A 240 -2.28 22.13 -10.73
C TYR A 240 -2.87 21.10 -11.71
N PRO A 241 -3.99 20.43 -11.36
CA PRO A 241 -4.56 19.36 -12.18
C PRO A 241 -5.07 19.85 -13.54
N ASP A 242 -5.42 21.13 -13.65
CA ASP A 242 -5.92 21.85 -14.84
C ASP A 242 -4.82 22.39 -15.76
N HIS A 243 -3.55 22.13 -15.44
CA HIS A 243 -2.41 22.53 -16.27
C HIS A 243 -1.72 21.31 -16.87
N PHE A 244 -1.54 21.29 -18.19
CA PHE A 244 -0.88 20.14 -18.82
C PHE A 244 0.57 19.92 -18.33
N PHE A 245 1.39 20.98 -18.32
CA PHE A 245 2.82 20.88 -17.96
C PHE A 245 3.08 20.73 -16.46
N LEU A 246 2.17 21.24 -15.61
CA LEU A 246 2.32 21.16 -14.15
C LEU A 246 1.52 20.00 -13.55
N GLY A 247 0.44 19.56 -14.19
CA GLY A 247 -0.45 18.48 -13.78
C GLY A 247 -0.17 17.14 -14.47
N VAL A 248 -0.32 17.08 -15.80
CA VAL A 248 -0.26 15.80 -16.54
C VAL A 248 1.13 15.19 -16.50
N LEU A 249 2.12 15.92 -17.03
CA LEU A 249 3.47 15.40 -17.17
C LEU A 249 4.09 15.02 -15.81
N PRO A 250 4.01 15.84 -14.75
CA PRO A 250 4.62 15.52 -13.48
C PRO A 250 3.90 14.40 -12.71
N SER A 251 2.63 14.08 -13.04
CA SER A 251 1.93 12.93 -12.45
C SER A 251 2.64 11.60 -12.75
N SER A 252 3.20 11.46 -13.95
CA SER A 252 3.97 10.28 -14.36
C SER A 252 5.25 10.05 -13.53
N LEU A 253 5.76 11.10 -12.87
CA LEU A 253 6.99 11.03 -12.08
C LEU A 253 6.83 10.18 -10.81
N LEU A 254 5.60 9.88 -10.38
CA LEU A 254 5.35 8.96 -9.27
C LEU A 254 5.94 7.56 -9.52
N ALA A 255 5.99 7.11 -10.78
CA ALA A 255 6.62 5.85 -11.18
C ALA A 255 8.11 5.77 -10.79
N PHE A 256 8.77 6.92 -10.60
CA PHE A 256 10.16 7.03 -10.17
C PHE A 256 10.27 7.41 -8.69
N GLY A 257 9.49 8.41 -8.28
CA GLY A 257 9.53 8.98 -6.93
C GLY A 257 9.08 8.00 -5.85
N GLY A 258 8.05 7.20 -6.15
CA GLY A 258 7.55 6.14 -5.28
C GLY A 258 8.64 5.12 -4.93
N ILE A 259 9.33 4.61 -5.95
CA ILE A 259 10.40 3.60 -5.80
C ILE A 259 11.62 4.20 -5.11
N SER A 260 12.04 5.40 -5.51
CA SER A 260 13.27 6.01 -4.99
C SER A 260 13.19 6.25 -3.48
N TYR A 261 12.08 6.80 -3.00
CA TYR A 261 11.88 7.02 -1.56
C TYR A 261 11.58 5.73 -0.79
N ALA A 262 10.86 4.78 -1.39
CA ALA A 262 10.72 3.45 -0.81
C ALA A 262 12.10 2.82 -0.52
N LEU A 263 13.02 2.84 -1.49
CA LEU A 263 14.38 2.34 -1.32
C LEU A 263 15.19 3.14 -0.28
N LEU A 264 15.02 4.47 -0.22
CA LEU A 264 15.64 5.29 0.83
C LEU A 264 15.11 4.93 2.22
N TYR A 265 13.82 4.63 2.38
CA TYR A 265 13.25 4.20 3.65
C TYR A 265 13.82 2.86 4.09
N VAL A 266 13.95 1.89 3.17
CA VAL A 266 14.60 0.60 3.47
C VAL A 266 16.06 0.82 3.88
N TYR A 267 16.79 1.65 3.14
CA TYR A 267 18.18 1.98 3.47
C TYR A 267 18.29 2.65 4.85
N GLY A 268 17.39 3.58 5.18
CA GLY A 268 17.33 4.22 6.49
C GLY A 268 17.03 3.22 7.62
N ILE A 269 16.06 2.33 7.43
CA ILE A 269 15.72 1.28 8.39
C ILE A 269 16.93 0.37 8.65
N ILE A 270 17.62 -0.10 7.60
CA ILE A 270 18.82 -0.93 7.73
C ILE A 270 19.92 -0.17 8.49
N TYR A 271 20.11 1.11 8.20
CA TYR A 271 21.06 1.95 8.92
C TYR A 271 20.76 2.03 10.42
N PHE A 272 19.50 2.28 10.81
CA PHE A 272 19.15 2.35 12.23
C PHE A 272 19.24 0.99 12.93
N LEU A 273 18.77 -0.08 12.30
CA LEU A 273 18.80 -1.42 12.89
C LEU A 273 20.24 -1.91 13.14
N PHE A 274 21.08 -1.89 12.11
CA PHE A 274 22.39 -2.54 12.15
C PHE A 274 23.54 -1.59 12.50
N ILE A 275 23.57 -0.38 11.94
CA ILE A 275 24.69 0.55 12.17
C ILE A 275 24.52 1.28 13.51
N LYS A 276 23.30 1.69 13.84
CA LYS A 276 23.01 2.28 15.14
C LYS A 276 22.69 1.25 16.23
N LYS A 277 22.67 -0.05 15.89
CA LYS A 277 22.41 -1.17 16.81
C LYS A 277 21.07 -1.07 17.54
N TRP A 278 20.04 -0.59 16.84
CA TRP A 278 18.67 -0.52 17.40
C TRP A 278 17.93 -1.86 17.34
N GLU A 279 18.53 -2.90 16.75
CA GLU A 279 17.94 -4.24 16.62
C GLU A 279 17.39 -4.79 17.95
N SER A 280 18.07 -4.52 19.07
CA SER A 280 17.69 -4.99 20.41
C SER A 280 16.76 -4.03 21.17
N SER A 281 16.35 -2.92 20.55
CA SER A 281 15.47 -1.94 21.20
C SER A 281 14.07 -2.51 21.42
N ALA A 282 13.40 -2.04 22.48
CA ALA A 282 12.02 -2.42 22.75
C ALA A 282 11.10 -2.06 21.58
N LEU A 283 11.29 -0.89 20.96
CA LEU A 283 10.52 -0.43 19.80
C LEU A 283 10.62 -1.44 18.64
N VAL A 284 11.83 -1.87 18.28
CA VAL A 284 12.03 -2.84 17.19
C VAL A 284 11.36 -4.17 17.52
N ARG A 285 11.40 -4.62 18.77
CA ARG A 285 10.68 -5.83 19.20
C ARG A 285 9.17 -5.71 19.00
N TYR A 286 8.54 -4.61 19.44
CA TYR A 286 7.11 -4.39 19.26
C TYR A 286 6.73 -4.29 17.76
N VAL A 287 7.51 -3.54 16.98
CA VAL A 287 7.29 -3.39 15.54
C VAL A 287 7.46 -4.71 14.80
N SER A 288 8.45 -5.53 15.19
CA SER A 288 8.68 -6.86 14.61
C SER A 288 7.53 -7.82 14.90
N GLN A 289 7.01 -7.83 16.14
CA GLN A 289 5.83 -8.62 16.50
C GLN A 289 4.61 -8.22 15.68
N ALA A 290 4.34 -6.93 15.54
CA ALA A 290 3.27 -6.43 14.68
C ALA A 290 3.50 -6.75 13.19
N GLY A 291 4.75 -6.71 12.74
CA GLY A 291 5.13 -7.12 11.38
C GLY A 291 4.87 -8.60 11.09
N SER A 292 5.01 -9.47 12.09
CA SER A 292 4.69 -10.90 11.99
C SER A 292 3.18 -11.20 11.92
N MET A 293 2.34 -10.20 12.23
CA MET A 293 0.88 -10.25 12.18
C MET A 293 0.34 -9.26 11.14
N SER A 294 0.98 -9.17 9.97
CA SER A 294 0.69 -8.15 8.97
C SER A 294 -0.72 -8.22 8.39
N LEU A 295 -1.28 -9.41 8.16
CA LEU A 295 -2.65 -9.59 7.64
C LEU A 295 -3.67 -9.22 8.71
N THR A 296 -3.49 -9.69 9.95
CA THR A 296 -4.35 -9.29 11.07
C THR A 296 -4.33 -7.78 11.26
N ASN A 297 -3.13 -7.18 11.30
CA ASN A 297 -2.99 -5.75 11.51
C ASN A 297 -3.59 -4.95 10.35
N TYR A 298 -3.40 -5.39 9.10
CA TYR A 298 -3.99 -4.72 7.92
C TYR A 298 -5.52 -4.68 8.01
N LEU A 299 -6.16 -5.82 8.28
CA LEU A 299 -7.61 -5.89 8.39
C LEU A 299 -8.14 -5.14 9.61
N SER A 300 -7.44 -5.21 10.75
CA SER A 300 -7.82 -4.47 11.96
C SER A 300 -7.69 -2.95 11.78
N GLN A 301 -6.73 -2.48 10.98
CA GLN A 301 -6.55 -1.06 10.69
C GLN A 301 -7.76 -0.52 9.94
N SER A 302 -8.19 -1.21 8.88
CA SER A 302 -9.41 -0.83 8.15
C SER A 302 -10.63 -0.88 9.07
N LEU A 303 -10.80 -1.95 9.86
CA LEU A 303 -11.92 -2.07 10.80
C LEU A 303 -11.96 -0.95 11.87
N ILE A 304 -10.80 -0.56 12.40
CA ILE A 304 -10.73 0.55 13.36
C ILE A 304 -11.03 1.87 12.67
N CYS A 305 -10.50 2.11 11.47
CA CYS A 305 -10.77 3.32 10.71
C CYS A 305 -12.24 3.44 10.32
N THR A 306 -12.86 2.39 9.80
CA THR A 306 -14.29 2.39 9.46
C THR A 306 -15.16 2.59 10.71
N PHE A 307 -14.80 2.01 11.85
CA PHE A 307 -15.47 2.33 13.11
C PHE A 307 -15.31 3.81 13.52
N ILE A 308 -14.18 4.46 13.23
CA ILE A 308 -13.98 5.88 13.57
C ILE A 308 -14.75 6.79 12.60
N PHE A 309 -14.74 6.49 11.30
CA PHE A 309 -15.26 7.41 10.29
C PHE A 309 -16.72 7.13 9.92
N ASP A 310 -17.12 5.89 9.76
CA ASP A 310 -18.46 5.56 9.24
C ASP A 310 -19.57 5.74 10.28
N GLY A 311 -20.80 5.92 9.79
CA GLY A 311 -22.00 6.15 10.61
C GLY A 311 -22.42 4.98 11.50
N TRP A 312 -21.93 3.77 11.22
CA TRP A 312 -22.14 2.60 12.10
C TRP A 312 -21.25 2.62 13.35
N GLY A 313 -20.25 3.50 13.39
CA GLY A 313 -19.34 3.70 14.53
C GLY A 313 -19.44 5.11 15.10
N LEU A 314 -18.37 5.90 15.02
CA LEU A 314 -18.30 7.26 15.56
C LEU A 314 -18.76 8.36 14.57
N GLY A 315 -18.86 8.06 13.27
CA GLY A 315 -19.44 8.97 12.28
C GLY A 315 -18.60 10.21 11.92
N TYR A 316 -17.27 10.11 11.91
CA TYR A 316 -16.37 11.21 11.56
C TYR A 316 -15.95 11.31 10.08
N PHE A 317 -16.62 10.60 9.16
CA PHE A 317 -16.32 10.61 7.73
C PHE A 317 -16.44 12.02 7.14
N SER A 318 -15.37 12.52 6.53
CA SER A 318 -15.21 13.88 5.98
C SER A 318 -15.37 15.03 7.00
N TYR A 319 -15.39 14.74 8.31
CA TYR A 319 -15.53 15.78 9.35
C TYR A 319 -14.20 16.25 9.97
N LEU A 320 -13.14 15.44 9.90
CA LEU A 320 -11.88 15.74 10.57
C LEU A 320 -10.90 16.40 9.60
N HIS A 321 -10.22 17.44 10.09
CA HIS A 321 -9.15 18.10 9.34
C HIS A 321 -8.05 17.08 8.97
N PRO A 322 -7.47 17.12 7.75
CA PRO A 322 -6.50 16.12 7.28
C PRO A 322 -5.30 15.90 8.20
N GLY A 323 -4.85 16.97 8.88
CA GLY A 323 -3.80 16.87 9.90
C GLY A 323 -4.19 16.00 11.09
N ILE A 324 -5.45 16.09 11.56
CA ILE A 324 -5.98 15.25 12.64
C ILE A 324 -6.09 13.80 12.16
N VAL A 325 -6.60 13.58 10.94
CA VAL A 325 -6.68 12.25 10.34
C VAL A 325 -5.31 11.57 10.31
N LEU A 326 -4.25 12.26 9.88
CA LEU A 326 -2.90 11.69 9.91
C LEU A 326 -2.38 11.47 11.34
N LEU A 327 -2.71 12.33 12.30
CA LEU A 327 -2.33 12.14 13.70
C LEU A 327 -3.00 10.91 14.33
N LEU A 328 -4.22 10.54 13.91
CA LEU A 328 -4.90 9.31 14.36
C LEU A 328 -4.13 8.02 14.01
N THR A 329 -3.22 8.06 13.05
CA THR A 329 -2.37 6.89 12.72
C THR A 329 -1.50 6.44 13.90
N VAL A 330 -1.08 7.38 14.77
CA VAL A 330 -0.23 7.11 15.93
C VAL A 330 -0.96 6.27 16.98
N PRO A 331 -2.12 6.69 17.53
CA PRO A 331 -2.86 5.87 18.48
C PRO A 331 -3.37 4.56 17.86
N ILE A 332 -3.85 4.56 16.62
CA ILE A 332 -4.33 3.33 15.96
C ILE A 332 -3.19 2.31 15.83
N TYR A 333 -2.02 2.73 15.35
CA TYR A 333 -0.89 1.82 15.26
C TYR A 333 -0.34 1.44 16.64
N GLY A 334 -0.37 2.35 17.61
CA GLY A 334 -0.05 2.05 19.00
C GLY A 334 -0.90 0.92 19.57
N LEU A 335 -2.22 0.94 19.30
CA LEU A 335 -3.14 -0.15 19.64
C LEU A 335 -2.75 -1.45 18.92
N ASN A 336 -2.43 -1.40 17.62
CA ASN A 336 -1.94 -2.59 16.92
C ASN A 336 -0.64 -3.16 17.52
N LEU A 337 0.30 -2.31 17.96
CA LEU A 337 1.55 -2.74 18.60
C LEU A 337 1.28 -3.44 19.93
N VAL A 338 0.44 -2.85 20.78
CA VAL A 338 0.07 -3.43 22.08
C VAL A 338 -0.69 -4.74 21.88
N PHE A 339 -1.68 -4.75 20.99
CA PHE A 339 -2.44 -5.95 20.66
C PHE A 339 -1.54 -7.07 20.12
N SER A 340 -0.66 -6.74 19.17
CA SER A 340 0.25 -7.73 18.57
C SER A 340 1.20 -8.32 19.61
N ALA A 341 1.73 -7.50 20.53
CA ALA A 341 2.61 -7.99 21.59
C ALA A 341 1.87 -8.85 22.61
N PHE A 342 0.68 -8.43 23.03
CA PHE A 342 -0.18 -9.22 23.90
C PHE A 342 -0.53 -10.56 23.26
N TRP A 343 -0.92 -10.57 21.98
CA TRP A 343 -1.28 -11.79 21.27
C TRP A 343 -0.08 -12.72 21.10
N LYS A 344 1.08 -12.19 20.70
CA LYS A 344 2.32 -12.95 20.53
C LYS A 344 2.90 -13.52 21.81
N SER A 345 2.49 -13.02 22.98
CA SER A 345 2.84 -13.65 24.26
C SER A 345 2.11 -14.97 24.52
N ARG A 346 1.03 -15.26 23.77
CA ARG A 346 0.18 -16.45 23.94
C ARG A 346 0.15 -17.35 22.70
N PHE A 347 0.30 -16.77 21.51
CA PHE A 347 0.12 -17.48 20.24
C PHE A 347 1.24 -17.18 19.24
N GLU A 348 1.63 -18.19 18.45
CA GLU A 348 2.70 -18.03 17.45
C GLU A 348 2.27 -17.24 16.20
N LEU A 349 1.01 -17.36 15.79
CA LEU A 349 0.46 -16.72 14.60
C LEU A 349 -0.62 -15.72 15.00
N GLY A 350 -0.77 -14.65 14.22
CA GLY A 350 -1.94 -13.79 14.36
C GLY A 350 -3.24 -14.52 13.98
N PRO A 351 -4.40 -14.05 14.45
CA PRO A 351 -5.70 -14.67 14.19
C PRO A 351 -5.95 -14.94 12.70
N MET A 352 -5.74 -13.93 11.84
CA MET A 352 -6.02 -14.04 10.41
C MET A 352 -4.94 -14.86 9.69
N GLU A 353 -3.70 -14.77 10.14
CA GLU A 353 -2.61 -15.63 9.66
C GLU A 353 -2.88 -17.10 9.99
N TRP A 354 -3.42 -17.40 11.17
CA TRP A 354 -3.81 -18.74 11.57
C TRP A 354 -4.95 -19.28 10.70
N LEU A 355 -6.01 -18.50 10.48
CA LEU A 355 -7.12 -18.87 9.60
C LEU A 355 -6.62 -19.19 8.18
N LEU A 356 -5.81 -18.29 7.61
CA LEU A 356 -5.25 -18.48 6.28
C LEU A 356 -4.33 -19.71 6.22
N ARG A 357 -3.51 -19.94 7.26
CA ARG A 357 -2.64 -21.12 7.33
C ARG A 357 -3.46 -22.42 7.41
N LYS A 358 -4.52 -22.45 8.21
CA LYS A 358 -5.42 -23.61 8.31
C LYS A 358 -6.04 -23.93 6.95
N TRP A 359 -6.53 -22.92 6.23
CA TRP A 359 -7.05 -23.09 4.86
C TRP A 359 -5.99 -23.62 3.87
N THR A 360 -4.77 -23.08 3.97
CA THR A 360 -3.66 -23.38 3.07
C THR A 360 -3.15 -24.82 3.20
N TYR A 361 -3.19 -25.38 4.42
CA TYR A 361 -2.64 -26.71 4.75
C TYR A 361 -3.69 -27.79 5.08
N ALA A 362 -4.97 -27.44 5.12
CA ALA A 362 -6.04 -28.41 4.92
C ALA A 362 -5.92 -29.04 3.52
#